data_AF-A0A183KAJ7-F1
#
_entry.id   AF-A0A183KAJ7-F1
#
_cell.length_a   1.000
_cell.length_b   1.000
_cell.length_c   1.000
_cell.angle_alpha   90.00
_cell.angle_beta   90.00
_cell.angle_gamma   90.00
#
_symmetry.space_group_name_H-M   'P 1'
#
loop_
_entity.id
_entity.type
_entity.pdbx_description
1 polymer ?
#
loop_
_entity_poly.entity_id
_entity_poly.type
_entity_poly.pdbx_seq_one_letter_code
_entity_poly.pdbx_strand_id
1 'polypeptide(L)'
;MEETQLSNDFNFTSKTITTEVVDEYGSSIVSTIKTKKRRSGKYCLHYLKIILKNIGLTLLLIAYLCAGGFIFRSLEIYNEAQDCFQRQSSYLKKLNSTTLRVIGTIKSIDSGNVDNTQTLDEVILSMLNDYANDLFALDVKPSTNCTAILDTPDGSKWNLVNSIFFCVTVITTIGYGHIAPVTFWGRITCIIYAIIGIPLMLIYLAIIGNLLARGFRLIFLNLVCCRCFYDIIRRKRERRRKRMRQWEESLREHEEEEARRRGLPLPPKKVTILIK
;
A
#
# COMPACT_ATOMS: atom_id res chain seq x y z
N MET A 1 6.62 19.20 -72.65
CA MET A 1 5.34 19.29 -71.90
C MET A 1 4.87 17.87 -71.70
N GLU A 2 4.80 17.28 -70.51
CA GLU A 2 4.96 17.78 -69.15
C GLU A 2 5.18 16.52 -68.30
N GLU A 3 6.17 16.53 -67.39
CA GLU A 3 6.44 15.42 -66.47
C GLU A 3 5.22 15.20 -65.56
N THR A 4 4.59 14.03 -65.62
CA THR A 4 3.58 13.64 -64.63
C THR A 4 4.30 13.06 -63.42
N GLN A 5 4.49 13.92 -62.41
CA GLN A 5 5.02 13.52 -61.12
C GLN A 5 4.06 12.56 -60.41
N LEU A 6 4.54 11.36 -60.07
CA LEU A 6 3.85 10.41 -59.22
C LEU A 6 4.03 10.84 -57.76
N SER A 7 3.09 11.60 -57.20
CA SER A 7 3.14 12.01 -55.80
C SER A 7 2.85 10.80 -54.88
N ASN A 8 3.88 10.36 -54.16
CA ASN A 8 3.74 9.37 -53.09
C ASN A 8 3.17 10.03 -51.82
N ASP A 9 1.85 10.23 -51.78
CA ASP A 9 1.14 10.58 -50.55
C ASP A 9 0.60 9.32 -49.87
N PHE A 10 1.49 8.57 -49.23
CA PHE A 10 1.10 7.49 -48.32
C PHE A 10 0.66 8.07 -46.98
N ASN A 11 -0.61 8.48 -46.92
CA ASN A 11 -1.24 8.95 -45.69
C ASN A 11 -1.56 7.76 -44.75
N PHE A 12 -0.69 7.49 -43.79
CA PHE A 12 -0.82 6.37 -42.83
C PHE A 12 -1.91 6.58 -41.75
N THR A 13 -2.82 7.56 -41.91
CA THR A 13 -3.88 7.83 -40.91
C THR A 13 -5.28 7.34 -41.29
N SER A 14 -5.50 6.81 -42.50
CA SER A 14 -6.79 6.20 -42.86
C SER A 14 -6.88 4.75 -42.34
N LYS A 15 -7.97 4.42 -41.64
CA LYS A 15 -8.20 3.14 -40.96
C LYS A 15 -8.77 2.03 -41.85
N THR A 16 -8.49 2.10 -43.14
CA THR A 16 -8.96 1.12 -44.11
C THR A 16 -7.84 0.88 -45.12
N ILE A 17 -7.29 -0.34 -45.14
CA ILE A 17 -6.46 -0.77 -46.26
C ILE A 17 -7.44 -1.22 -47.35
N THR A 18 -7.70 -0.35 -48.31
CA THR A 18 -8.34 -0.72 -49.57
C THR A 18 -7.23 -1.04 -50.56
N THR A 19 -6.99 -2.33 -50.80
CA THR A 19 -6.33 -2.76 -52.04
C THR A 19 -7.46 -3.04 -53.01
N GLU A 20 -7.76 -2.09 -53.90
CA GLU A 20 -8.65 -2.33 -55.03
C GLU A 20 -7.90 -3.24 -56.00
N VAL A 21 -8.20 -4.54 -55.95
CA VAL A 21 -7.86 -5.46 -57.04
C VAL A 21 -9.16 -5.64 -57.81
N VAL A 22 -9.17 -5.11 -59.04
CA VAL A 22 -10.28 -5.24 -59.97
C VAL A 22 -9.95 -6.42 -60.89
N ASP A 23 -10.94 -7.27 -61.18
CA ASP A 23 -10.78 -8.29 -62.21
C ASP A 23 -10.80 -7.67 -63.62
N GLU A 24 -10.46 -8.46 -64.65
CA GLU A 24 -10.39 -8.00 -66.05
C GLU A 24 -11.74 -7.51 -66.62
N TYR A 25 -12.83 -7.67 -65.85
CA TYR A 25 -14.20 -7.26 -66.19
C TYR A 25 -14.73 -6.08 -65.35
N GLY A 26 -13.87 -5.41 -64.57
CA GLY A 26 -14.27 -4.20 -63.84
C GLY A 26 -15.07 -4.43 -62.57
N SER A 27 -15.18 -5.67 -62.09
CA SER A 27 -15.96 -6.03 -60.89
C SER A 27 -15.07 -6.06 -59.64
N SER A 28 -15.49 -5.34 -58.60
CA SER A 28 -14.75 -5.32 -57.33
C SER A 28 -14.89 -6.64 -56.57
N ILE A 29 -13.80 -7.39 -56.44
CA ILE A 29 -13.74 -8.60 -55.63
C ILE A 29 -12.93 -8.27 -54.38
N VAL A 30 -13.56 -7.97 -53.24
CA VAL A 30 -13.11 -8.34 -51.86
C VAL A 30 -13.90 -7.62 -50.76
N SER A 31 -14.26 -8.42 -49.75
CA SER A 31 -14.96 -8.06 -48.52
C SER A 31 -14.17 -7.14 -47.57
N THR A 32 -14.83 -6.08 -47.08
CA THR A 32 -14.29 -5.13 -46.10
C THR A 32 -14.07 -5.78 -44.73
N ILE A 33 -12.81 -5.97 -44.31
CA ILE A 33 -12.49 -6.42 -42.94
C ILE A 33 -12.42 -5.21 -42.00
N LYS A 34 -13.49 -4.95 -41.24
CA LYS A 34 -13.48 -3.95 -40.16
C LYS A 34 -12.61 -4.43 -38.99
N THR A 35 -11.50 -3.74 -38.72
CA THR A 35 -10.68 -4.02 -37.53
C THR A 35 -11.32 -3.41 -36.27
N LYS A 36 -11.73 -4.27 -35.32
CA LYS A 36 -12.30 -3.83 -34.03
C LYS A 36 -11.21 -3.18 -33.16
N LYS A 37 -11.35 -1.88 -32.88
CA LYS A 37 -10.49 -1.11 -31.94
C LYS A 37 -10.50 -1.76 -30.56
N ARG A 38 -9.32 -2.14 -30.05
CA ARG A 38 -9.13 -2.77 -28.73
C ARG A 38 -9.46 -1.74 -27.63
N ARG A 39 -10.63 -1.87 -26.99
CA ARG A 39 -11.13 -0.99 -25.92
C ARG A 39 -10.44 -1.30 -24.59
N SER A 40 -9.27 -0.70 -24.35
CA SER A 40 -8.49 -0.91 -23.11
C SER A 40 -8.97 -0.03 -21.93
N GLY A 41 -9.57 1.14 -22.18
CA GLY A 41 -9.90 2.12 -21.13
C GLY A 41 -11.22 1.93 -20.36
N LYS A 42 -12.09 0.97 -20.74
CA LYS A 42 -13.40 0.79 -20.08
C LYS A 42 -13.30 0.14 -18.70
N TYR A 43 -12.28 -0.68 -18.47
CA TYR A 43 -12.12 -1.43 -17.23
C TYR A 43 -11.67 -0.54 -16.06
N CYS A 44 -10.81 0.44 -16.32
CA CYS A 44 -10.34 1.40 -15.31
C CYS A 44 -11.48 2.31 -14.81
N LEU A 45 -12.28 2.85 -15.74
CA LEU A 45 -13.44 3.68 -15.41
C LEU A 45 -14.55 2.90 -14.68
N HIS A 46 -14.70 1.60 -14.97
CA HIS A 46 -15.62 0.73 -14.26
C HIS A 46 -15.14 0.45 -12.82
N TYR A 47 -13.83 0.25 -12.63
CA TYR A 47 -13.24 0.05 -11.31
C TYR A 47 -13.32 1.32 -10.44
N LEU A 48 -13.06 2.49 -11.04
CA LEU A 48 -13.24 3.79 -10.40
C LEU A 48 -14.68 4.01 -9.93
N LYS A 49 -15.68 3.63 -10.74
CA LYS A 49 -17.10 3.68 -10.37
C LYS A 49 -17.47 2.72 -9.23
N ILE A 50 -16.81 1.56 -9.12
CA ILE A 50 -17.01 0.62 -8.00
C ILE A 50 -16.43 1.21 -6.71
N ILE A 51 -15.22 1.78 -6.77
CA ILE A 51 -14.58 2.43 -5.61
C ILE A 51 -15.42 3.63 -5.14
N LEU A 52 -15.93 4.45 -6.06
CA LEU A 52 -16.79 5.59 -5.74
C LEU A 52 -18.05 5.18 -4.95
N LYS A 53 -18.60 3.98 -5.17
CA LYS A 53 -19.76 3.47 -4.43
C LYS A 53 -19.43 3.10 -2.98
N ASN A 54 -18.19 2.70 -2.70
CA ASN A 54 -17.75 2.32 -1.36
C ASN A 54 -17.14 3.50 -0.59
N ILE A 55 -16.95 4.65 -1.24
CA ILE A 55 -16.30 5.83 -0.65
C ILE A 55 -17.09 6.38 0.55
N GLY A 56 -18.42 6.28 0.52
CA GLY A 56 -19.28 6.70 1.62
C GLY A 56 -19.00 5.93 2.91
N LEU A 57 -18.83 4.61 2.83
CA LEU A 57 -18.51 3.80 4.01
C LEU A 57 -17.08 4.09 4.51
N THR A 58 -16.13 4.28 3.59
CA THR A 58 -14.76 4.66 3.97
C THR A 58 -14.75 6.02 4.68
N LEU A 59 -15.49 7.01 4.18
CA LEU A 59 -15.61 8.32 4.82
C LEU A 59 -16.31 8.23 6.17
N LEU A 60 -17.36 7.41 6.30
CA LEU A 60 -18.02 7.17 7.57
C LEU A 60 -17.05 6.58 8.60
N LEU A 61 -16.24 5.58 8.20
CA LEU A 61 -15.25 4.97 9.07
C LEU A 61 -14.17 5.98 9.50
N ILE A 62 -13.67 6.79 8.56
CA ILE A 62 -12.69 7.86 8.87
C ILE A 62 -13.30 8.87 9.85
N ALA A 63 -14.53 9.31 9.62
CA ALA A 63 -15.23 10.22 10.52
C ALA A 63 -15.41 9.60 11.93
N TYR A 64 -15.76 8.31 12.00
CA TYR A 64 -15.87 7.58 13.26
C TYR A 64 -14.55 7.53 14.03
N LEU A 65 -13.44 7.25 13.34
CA LEU A 65 -12.09 7.24 13.92
C LEU A 65 -11.66 8.62 14.42
N CYS A 66 -11.91 9.68 13.64
CA CYS A 66 -11.60 11.05 14.03
C CYS A 66 -12.44 11.49 15.25
N ALA A 67 -13.73 11.15 15.27
CA ALA A 67 -14.61 11.43 16.40
C ALA A 67 -14.16 10.70 17.66
N GLY A 68 -13.84 9.40 17.56
CA GLY A 68 -13.28 8.62 18.67
C GLY A 68 -11.97 9.22 19.19
N GLY A 69 -11.05 9.57 18.28
CA GLY A 69 -9.77 10.18 18.64
C GLY A 69 -9.93 11.50 19.39
N PHE A 70 -10.89 12.34 18.98
CA PHE A 70 -11.21 13.58 19.68
C PHE A 70 -11.78 13.32 21.08
N ILE A 71 -12.69 12.34 21.22
CA ILE A 71 -13.31 11.96 22.50
C ILE A 71 -12.27 11.41 23.49
N PHE A 72 -11.42 10.46 23.08
CA PHE A 72 -10.43 9.90 24.01
C PHE A 72 -9.37 10.92 24.40
N ARG A 73 -8.94 11.77 23.46
CA ARG A 73 -8.04 12.88 23.77
C ARG A 73 -8.64 13.80 24.83
N SER A 74 -9.90 14.20 24.68
CA SER A 74 -10.52 15.13 25.64
C SER A 74 -10.72 14.52 27.02
N LEU A 75 -10.97 13.21 27.11
CA LEU A 75 -11.14 12.50 28.38
C LEU A 75 -9.83 12.24 29.11
N GLU A 76 -8.74 11.95 28.40
CA GLU A 76 -7.51 11.42 29.02
C GLU A 76 -6.37 12.44 29.12
N ILE A 77 -6.33 13.50 28.29
CA ILE A 77 -5.18 14.43 28.25
C ILE A 77 -4.95 15.15 29.59
N TYR A 78 -6.03 15.55 30.28
CA TYR A 78 -5.91 16.24 31.56
C TYR A 78 -5.47 15.29 32.67
N ASN A 79 -6.01 14.06 32.68
CA ASN A 79 -5.62 13.04 33.65
C ASN A 79 -4.14 12.65 33.46
N GLU A 80 -3.67 12.50 32.21
CA GLU A 80 -2.27 12.24 31.90
C GLU A 80 -1.35 13.35 32.44
N ALA A 81 -1.72 14.63 32.24
CA ALA A 81 -0.95 15.75 32.75
C ALA A 81 -0.86 15.72 34.28
N GLN A 82 -2.00 15.52 34.96
CA GLN A 82 -2.05 15.46 36.42
C GLN A 82 -1.22 14.28 36.98
N ASP A 83 -1.34 13.10 36.38
CA ASP A 83 -0.57 11.92 36.76
C ASP A 83 0.94 12.15 36.59
N CYS A 84 1.37 12.86 35.54
CA CYS A 84 2.77 13.22 35.34
C CYS A 84 3.30 14.09 36.49
N PHE A 85 2.59 15.19 36.81
CA PHE A 85 3.01 16.07 37.91
C PHE A 85 3.03 15.36 39.25
N GLN A 86 2.06 14.48 39.51
CA GLN A 86 2.01 13.70 40.75
C GLN A 86 3.18 12.73 40.88
N ARG A 87 3.52 12.01 39.80
CA ARG A 87 4.68 11.10 39.78
C ARG A 87 5.99 11.87 39.93
N GLN A 88 6.13 13.01 39.26
CA GLN A 88 7.32 13.86 39.36
C GLN A 88 7.51 14.43 40.77
N SER A 89 6.43 14.86 41.43
CA SER A 89 6.50 15.30 42.83
C SER A 89 6.89 14.15 43.77
N SER A 90 6.33 12.96 43.55
CA SER A 90 6.65 11.76 44.35
C SER A 90 8.12 11.35 44.17
N TYR A 91 8.64 11.44 42.94
CA TYR A 91 10.05 11.25 42.62
C TYR A 91 10.94 12.21 43.42
N LEU A 92 10.67 13.51 43.35
CA LEU A 92 11.48 14.53 44.06
C LEU A 92 11.43 14.36 45.58
N LYS A 93 10.27 14.00 46.13
CA LYS A 93 10.13 13.69 47.56
C LYS A 93 10.98 12.49 47.96
N LYS A 94 10.92 11.40 47.19
CA LYS A 94 11.69 10.20 47.47
C LYS A 94 13.19 10.48 47.37
N LEU A 95 13.62 11.17 46.31
CA LEU A 95 15.01 11.60 46.12
C LEU A 95 15.52 12.42 47.31
N ASN A 96 14.81 13.48 47.70
CA ASN A 96 15.23 14.33 48.82
C ASN A 96 15.26 13.55 50.15
N SER A 97 14.26 12.69 50.40
CA SER A 97 14.21 11.90 51.62
C SER A 97 15.37 10.89 51.71
N THR A 98 15.69 10.20 50.62
CA THR A 98 16.82 9.25 50.57
C THR A 98 18.14 9.99 50.71
N THR A 99 18.33 11.11 50.00
CA THR A 99 19.54 11.94 50.11
C THR A 99 19.77 12.42 51.55
N LEU A 100 18.73 12.90 52.24
CA LEU A 100 18.85 13.31 53.64
C LEU A 100 19.17 12.14 54.58
N ARG A 101 18.58 10.96 54.36
CA ARG A 101 18.91 9.75 55.12
C ARG A 101 20.35 9.31 54.93
N VAL A 102 20.85 9.31 53.69
CA VAL A 102 22.23 8.95 53.36
C VAL A 102 23.21 9.95 53.99
N ILE A 103 22.99 11.26 53.78
CA ILE A 103 23.84 12.31 54.36
C ILE A 103 23.83 12.25 55.89
N GLY A 104 22.66 12.04 56.51
CA GLY A 104 22.53 11.91 57.96
C GLY A 104 23.30 10.72 58.49
N THR A 105 23.24 9.57 57.81
CA THR A 105 23.98 8.35 58.17
C THR A 105 25.49 8.59 58.08
N ILE A 106 25.97 9.18 56.97
CA ILE A 106 27.40 9.52 56.79
C ILE A 106 27.89 10.47 57.89
N LYS A 107 27.14 11.54 58.18
CA LYS A 107 27.49 12.53 59.22
C LYS A 107 27.49 11.93 60.63
N SER A 108 26.60 10.99 60.91
CA SER A 108 26.53 10.36 62.24
C SER A 108 27.79 9.53 62.57
N ILE A 109 28.49 9.05 61.54
CA ILE A 109 29.69 8.22 61.69
C ILE A 109 30.95 9.09 61.75
N ASP A 110 31.01 10.19 61.00
CA ASP A 110 32.14 11.14 61.07
C ASP A 110 32.31 11.76 62.48
N SER A 111 31.23 11.80 63.27
CA SER A 111 31.24 12.31 64.65
C SER A 111 31.56 11.25 65.73
N GLY A 112 31.74 9.97 65.35
CA GLY A 112 32.00 8.85 66.26
C GLY A 112 33.22 8.04 65.82
N ASN A 113 34.21 7.88 66.71
CA ASN A 113 35.41 7.09 66.46
C ASN A 113 35.05 5.61 66.13
N VAL A 114 35.84 4.97 65.25
CA VAL A 114 36.02 3.49 65.04
C VAL A 114 35.39 2.83 63.77
N ASP A 115 36.29 2.24 62.97
CA ASP A 115 36.32 0.95 62.20
C ASP A 115 35.05 0.31 61.57
N ASN A 116 33.91 0.99 61.49
CA ASN A 116 32.64 0.43 61.01
C ASN A 116 32.38 0.61 59.49
N THR A 117 33.42 0.78 58.66
CA THR A 117 33.28 1.08 57.23
C THR A 117 32.56 -0.01 56.43
N GLN A 118 32.80 -1.28 56.72
CA GLN A 118 32.11 -2.40 56.04
C GLN A 118 30.60 -2.42 56.31
N THR A 119 30.18 -2.11 57.54
CA THR A 119 28.75 -2.03 57.89
C THR A 119 28.07 -0.78 57.30
N LEU A 120 28.83 0.28 57.03
CA LEU A 120 28.31 1.50 56.40
C LEU A 120 27.95 1.26 54.94
N ASP A 121 28.81 0.57 54.20
CA ASP A 121 28.57 0.23 52.80
C ASP A 121 27.30 -0.61 52.67
N GLU A 122 27.11 -1.62 53.53
CA GLU A 122 25.89 -2.46 53.54
C GLU A 122 24.62 -1.64 53.80
N VAL A 123 24.65 -0.72 54.76
CA VAL A 123 23.50 0.15 55.09
C VAL A 123 23.18 1.10 53.96
N ILE A 124 24.18 1.77 53.36
CA ILE A 124 23.98 2.68 52.23
C ILE A 124 23.46 1.91 51.02
N LEU A 125 24.04 0.75 50.71
CA LEU A 125 23.58 -0.11 49.62
C LEU A 125 22.12 -0.54 49.83
N SER A 126 21.71 -0.85 51.06
CA SER A 126 20.30 -1.13 51.38
C SER A 126 19.41 0.07 51.09
N MET A 127 19.78 1.28 51.51
CA MET A 127 18.97 2.49 51.25
C MET A 127 18.87 2.82 49.76
N LEU A 128 19.95 2.61 49.00
CA LEU A 128 19.97 2.83 47.56
C LEU A 128 19.12 1.78 46.82
N ASN A 129 19.13 0.53 47.29
CA ASN A 129 18.29 -0.52 46.74
C ASN A 129 16.80 -0.24 46.98
N ASP A 130 16.42 0.19 48.19
CA ASP A 130 15.05 0.60 48.50
C ASP A 130 14.60 1.77 47.61
N TYR A 131 15.48 2.75 47.44
CA TYR A 131 15.23 3.87 46.54
C TYR A 131 15.04 3.41 45.09
N ALA A 132 15.89 2.52 44.59
CA ALA A 132 15.80 1.99 43.23
C ALA A 132 14.48 1.24 43.00
N ASN A 133 14.04 0.42 43.96
CA ASN A 133 12.78 -0.31 43.87
C ASN A 133 11.58 0.64 43.83
N ASP A 134 11.56 1.66 44.69
CA ASP A 134 10.50 2.66 44.70
C ASP A 134 10.46 3.48 43.41
N LEU A 135 11.63 3.83 42.86
CA LEU A 135 11.73 4.50 41.57
C LEU A 135 11.19 3.65 40.42
N PHE A 136 11.53 2.35 40.42
CA PHE A 136 11.05 1.43 39.41
C PHE A 136 9.53 1.32 39.43
N ALA A 137 8.92 1.31 40.63
CA ALA A 137 7.47 1.28 40.78
C ALA A 137 6.76 2.57 40.31
N LEU A 138 7.42 3.73 40.37
CA LEU A 138 6.86 5.01 39.94
C LEU A 138 6.83 5.19 38.41
N ASP A 139 7.64 4.44 37.66
CA ASP A 139 7.74 4.50 36.19
C ASP A 139 7.79 5.95 35.65
N VAL A 140 8.72 6.75 36.18
CA VAL A 140 8.91 8.15 35.77
C VAL A 140 10.36 8.39 35.38
N LYS A 141 10.57 9.04 34.23
CA LYS A 141 11.91 9.44 33.79
C LYS A 141 12.26 10.79 34.42
N PRO A 142 13.46 10.96 34.99
CA PRO A 142 13.87 12.23 35.63
C PRO A 142 13.82 13.44 34.69
N SER A 143 14.04 13.22 33.39
CA SER A 143 14.02 14.24 32.34
C SER A 143 12.64 14.51 31.75
N THR A 144 11.58 13.87 32.24
CA THR A 144 10.23 14.10 31.71
C THR A 144 9.79 15.53 32.01
N ASN A 145 9.48 16.28 30.95
CA ASN A 145 8.89 17.60 31.06
C ASN A 145 7.36 17.49 31.07
N CYS A 146 6.75 17.57 32.26
CA CYS A 146 5.29 17.47 32.38
C CYS A 146 4.53 18.68 31.83
N THR A 147 5.15 19.87 31.72
CA THR A 147 4.45 21.05 31.14
C THR A 147 4.22 20.86 29.65
N ALA A 148 5.13 20.16 28.97
CA ALA A 148 5.04 19.88 27.54
C ALA A 148 3.78 19.09 27.14
N ILE A 149 3.15 18.35 28.07
CA ILE A 149 1.95 17.53 27.81
C ILE A 149 0.78 18.38 27.32
N LEU A 150 0.60 19.57 27.89
CA LEU A 150 -0.49 20.49 27.51
C LEU A 150 -0.01 21.57 26.54
N ASP A 151 1.26 21.96 26.62
CA ASP A 151 1.80 23.07 25.84
C ASP A 151 2.25 22.67 24.42
N THR A 152 2.59 21.40 24.21
CA THR A 152 3.12 20.94 22.91
C THR A 152 2.23 19.86 22.29
N PRO A 153 2.08 19.84 20.96
CA PRO A 153 1.28 18.81 20.26
C PRO A 153 1.79 17.37 20.49
N ASP A 154 3.10 17.21 20.72
CA ASP A 154 3.77 15.91 20.81
C ASP A 154 4.12 15.51 22.25
N GLY A 155 3.85 16.36 23.24
CA GLY A 155 4.21 16.09 24.64
C GLY A 155 3.31 15.07 25.32
N SER A 156 2.08 14.90 24.86
CA SER A 156 1.09 13.96 25.40
C SER A 156 1.08 12.65 24.61
N LYS A 157 0.99 11.50 25.31
CA LYS A 157 0.71 10.22 24.67
C LYS A 157 -0.67 10.25 23.98
N TRP A 158 -1.61 10.99 24.55
CA TRP A 158 -2.95 11.27 24.00
C TRP A 158 -2.98 12.45 23.02
N ASN A 159 -1.95 12.62 22.19
CA ASN A 159 -2.04 13.52 21.05
C ASN A 159 -3.09 13.02 20.02
N LEU A 160 -3.50 13.88 19.08
CA LEU A 160 -4.59 13.54 18.14
C LEU A 160 -4.27 12.30 17.29
N VAL A 161 -3.03 12.20 16.79
CA VAL A 161 -2.61 11.11 15.92
C VAL A 161 -2.62 9.78 16.67
N ASN A 162 -2.04 9.74 17.86
CA ASN A 162 -2.01 8.56 18.72
C ASN A 162 -3.41 8.18 19.20
N SER A 163 -4.29 9.15 19.46
CA SER A 163 -5.68 8.88 19.85
C SER A 163 -6.49 8.25 18.71
N ILE A 164 -6.29 8.72 17.47
CA ILE A 164 -6.89 8.09 16.28
C ILE A 164 -6.30 6.69 16.08
N PHE A 165 -4.98 6.53 16.26
CA PHE A 165 -4.33 5.23 16.15
C PHE A 165 -4.85 4.25 17.21
N PHE A 166 -5.01 4.69 18.46
CA PHE A 166 -5.66 3.91 19.51
C PHE A 166 -7.06 3.46 19.07
N CYS A 167 -7.89 4.36 18.54
CA CYS A 167 -9.21 4.01 18.01
C CYS A 167 -9.16 2.95 16.92
N VAL A 168 -8.19 3.03 16.00
CA VAL A 168 -7.96 2.00 14.97
C VAL A 168 -7.65 0.66 15.64
N THR A 169 -6.73 0.62 16.61
CA THR A 169 -6.34 -0.63 17.29
C THR A 169 -7.48 -1.28 18.08
N VAL A 170 -8.42 -0.48 18.60
CA VAL A 170 -9.63 -0.96 19.30
C VAL A 170 -10.59 -1.61 18.31
N ILE A 171 -10.97 -0.91 17.24
CA ILE A 171 -11.97 -1.45 16.27
C ILE A 171 -11.42 -2.61 15.44
N THR A 172 -10.10 -2.67 15.26
CA THR A 172 -9.40 -3.79 14.59
C THR A 172 -9.07 -4.95 15.54
N THR A 173 -9.41 -4.81 16.83
CA THR A 173 -9.14 -5.81 17.87
C THR A 173 -7.67 -6.22 17.97
N ILE A 174 -6.74 -5.32 17.63
CA ILE A 174 -5.29 -5.55 17.75
C ILE A 174 -4.86 -5.36 19.22
N GLY A 175 -5.24 -4.22 19.81
CA GLY A 175 -5.02 -3.94 21.24
C GLY A 175 -3.56 -4.01 21.72
N TYR A 176 -2.66 -3.16 21.21
CA TYR A 176 -1.25 -3.14 21.63
C TYR A 176 -1.02 -2.88 23.12
N GLY A 177 -1.95 -2.19 23.81
CA GLY A 177 -1.87 -1.94 25.26
C GLY A 177 -0.87 -0.87 25.71
N HIS A 178 -0.03 -0.33 24.83
CA HIS A 178 0.93 0.73 25.16
C HIS A 178 0.28 2.07 25.56
N ILE A 179 -0.92 2.34 25.05
CA ILE A 179 -1.79 3.46 25.42
C ILE A 179 -3.19 2.89 25.66
N ALA A 180 -3.78 3.18 26.81
CA ALA A 180 -5.12 2.74 27.19
C ALA A 180 -5.75 3.76 28.14
N PRO A 181 -7.08 3.97 28.07
CA PRO A 181 -7.77 4.93 28.92
C PRO A 181 -7.69 4.50 30.37
N VAL A 182 -7.15 5.36 31.22
CA VAL A 182 -6.97 5.06 32.64
C VAL A 182 -8.20 5.52 33.42
N THR A 183 -8.87 6.57 32.95
CA THR A 183 -10.04 7.16 33.61
C THR A 183 -11.26 6.24 33.57
N PHE A 184 -12.12 6.35 34.59
CA PHE A 184 -13.37 5.59 34.65
C PHE A 184 -14.26 5.85 33.43
N TRP A 185 -14.45 7.12 33.07
CA TRP A 185 -15.25 7.51 31.91
C TRP A 185 -14.61 7.10 30.59
N GLY A 186 -13.29 7.17 30.48
CA GLY A 186 -12.55 6.68 29.31
C GLY A 186 -12.74 5.19 29.08
N ARG A 187 -12.72 4.38 30.14
CA ARG A 187 -12.98 2.93 30.06
C ARG A 187 -14.40 2.61 29.62
N ILE A 188 -15.41 3.28 30.19
CA ILE A 188 -16.82 3.09 29.78
C ILE A 188 -17.00 3.48 28.31
N THR A 189 -16.43 4.61 27.92
CA THR A 189 -16.49 5.10 26.53
C THR A 189 -15.82 4.10 25.58
N CYS A 190 -14.69 3.51 25.98
CA CYS A 190 -14.00 2.47 25.21
C CYS A 190 -14.88 1.25 24.96
N ILE A 191 -15.62 0.78 25.98
CA ILE A 191 -16.53 -0.37 25.86
C ILE A 191 -17.63 -0.05 24.84
N ILE A 192 -18.30 1.09 24.98
CA ILE A 192 -19.39 1.50 24.08
C ILE A 192 -18.86 1.68 22.65
N TYR A 193 -17.70 2.33 22.52
CA TYR A 193 -17.04 2.56 21.23
C TYR A 193 -16.64 1.25 20.54
N ALA A 194 -16.18 0.24 21.28
CA ALA A 194 -15.84 -1.06 20.73
C ALA A 194 -17.09 -1.83 20.25
N ILE A 195 -18.19 -1.79 21.00
CA ILE A 195 -19.45 -2.47 20.65
C ILE A 195 -19.97 -1.99 19.29
N ILE A 196 -19.86 -0.70 18.99
CA ILE A 196 -20.32 -0.11 17.72
C ILE A 196 -19.23 -0.23 16.64
N GLY A 197 -17.98 -0.02 17.01
CA GLY A 197 -16.85 0.05 16.07
C GLY A 197 -16.45 -1.28 15.47
N ILE A 198 -16.51 -2.39 16.24
CA ILE A 198 -16.12 -3.72 15.75
C ILE A 198 -17.05 -4.19 14.62
N PRO A 199 -18.40 -4.18 14.76
CA PRO A 199 -19.29 -4.52 13.64
C PRO A 199 -19.08 -3.64 12.42
N LEU A 200 -18.87 -2.33 12.60
CA LEU A 200 -18.60 -1.39 11.51
C LEU A 200 -17.31 -1.78 10.76
N MET A 201 -16.25 -2.12 11.50
CA MET A 201 -14.98 -2.56 10.93
C MET A 201 -15.12 -3.89 10.18
N LEU A 202 -15.92 -4.84 10.68
CA LEU A 202 -16.18 -6.12 10.00
C LEU A 202 -16.90 -5.92 8.66
N ILE A 203 -17.92 -5.04 8.61
CA ILE A 203 -18.61 -4.68 7.37
C ILE A 203 -17.63 -4.04 6.38
N TYR A 204 -16.80 -3.11 6.85
CA TYR A 204 -15.77 -2.48 6.04
C TYR A 204 -14.79 -3.51 5.46
N LEU A 205 -14.31 -4.43 6.30
CA LEU A 205 -13.35 -5.47 5.91
C LEU A 205 -13.94 -6.41 4.85
N ALA A 206 -15.23 -6.77 4.95
CA ALA A 206 -15.91 -7.58 3.95
C ALA A 206 -15.99 -6.88 2.58
N ILE A 207 -16.25 -5.57 2.56
CA ILE A 207 -16.34 -4.80 1.31
C ILE A 207 -14.96 -4.62 0.68
N ILE A 208 -13.95 -4.24 1.47
CA ILE A 208 -12.60 -4.06 0.95
C ILE A 208 -11.98 -5.39 0.54
N GLY A 209 -12.24 -6.48 1.26
CA GLY A 209 -11.83 -7.84 0.89
C GLY A 209 -12.41 -8.26 -0.46
N ASN A 210 -13.69 -7.99 -0.70
CA ASN A 210 -14.32 -8.24 -2.00
C ASN A 210 -13.72 -7.39 -3.14
N LEU A 211 -13.42 -6.11 -2.86
CA LEU A 211 -12.75 -5.23 -3.81
C LEU A 211 -11.35 -5.74 -4.15
N LEU A 212 -10.54 -6.06 -3.13
CA LEU A 212 -9.21 -6.62 -3.29
C LEU A 212 -9.23 -7.93 -4.07
N ALA A 213 -10.14 -8.85 -3.77
CA ALA A 213 -10.28 -10.11 -4.50
C ALA A 213 -10.65 -9.92 -5.98
N ARG A 214 -11.47 -8.90 -6.32
CA ARG A 214 -11.75 -8.54 -7.71
C ARG A 214 -10.52 -7.92 -8.38
N GLY A 215 -9.79 -7.06 -7.66
CA GLY A 215 -8.53 -6.46 -8.11
C GLY A 215 -7.48 -7.52 -8.42
N PHE A 216 -7.24 -8.44 -7.49
CA PHE A 216 -6.33 -9.58 -7.67
C PHE A 216 -6.73 -10.44 -8.87
N ARG A 217 -8.02 -10.77 -9.02
CA ARG A 217 -8.49 -11.51 -10.21
C ARG A 217 -8.20 -10.75 -11.50
N LEU A 218 -8.45 -9.45 -11.57
CA LEU A 218 -8.18 -8.64 -12.75
C LEU A 218 -6.68 -8.56 -13.06
N ILE A 219 -5.84 -8.38 -12.04
CA ILE A 219 -4.38 -8.36 -12.18
C ILE A 219 -3.90 -9.72 -12.69
N PHE A 220 -4.36 -10.81 -12.06
CA PHE A 220 -3.99 -12.17 -12.42
C PHE A 220 -4.46 -12.53 -13.84
N LEU A 221 -5.71 -12.22 -14.21
CA LEU A 221 -6.23 -12.42 -15.56
C LEU A 221 -5.50 -11.54 -16.58
N ASN A 222 -5.17 -10.28 -16.26
CA ASN A 222 -4.41 -9.46 -17.19
C ASN A 222 -2.97 -9.96 -17.35
N LEU A 223 -2.28 -10.41 -16.30
CA LEU A 223 -0.94 -10.98 -16.39
C LEU A 223 -0.93 -12.33 -17.12
N VAL A 224 -1.84 -13.24 -16.75
CA VAL A 224 -1.89 -14.61 -17.26
C VAL A 224 -2.62 -14.70 -18.61
N CYS A 225 -3.80 -14.10 -18.78
CA CYS A 225 -4.49 -14.09 -20.07
C CYS A 225 -3.88 -13.12 -21.09
N CYS A 226 -3.18 -12.02 -20.73
CA CYS A 226 -2.44 -11.28 -21.77
C CYS A 226 -1.26 -12.11 -22.29
N ARG A 227 -0.58 -12.88 -21.44
CA ARG A 227 0.49 -13.78 -21.87
C ARG A 227 -0.04 -14.95 -22.70
N CYS A 228 -1.12 -15.58 -22.26
CA CYS A 228 -1.76 -16.69 -22.98
C CYS A 228 -2.40 -16.24 -24.32
N PHE A 229 -3.09 -15.11 -24.35
CA PHE A 229 -3.68 -14.55 -25.58
C PHE A 229 -2.61 -14.02 -26.55
N TYR A 230 -1.54 -13.40 -26.03
CA TYR A 230 -0.38 -13.03 -26.83
C TYR A 230 0.28 -14.26 -27.47
N ASP A 231 0.46 -15.34 -26.71
CA ASP A 231 1.00 -16.60 -27.24
C ASP A 231 0.07 -17.26 -28.27
N ILE A 232 -1.25 -17.26 -28.05
CA ILE A 232 -2.22 -17.77 -29.03
C ILE A 232 -2.19 -16.95 -30.32
N ILE A 233 -2.16 -15.61 -30.23
CA ILE A 233 -2.06 -14.73 -31.40
C ILE A 233 -0.73 -14.94 -32.14
N ARG A 234 0.38 -15.07 -31.41
CA ARG A 234 1.71 -15.34 -31.96
C ARG A 234 1.71 -16.65 -32.75
N ARG A 235 1.22 -17.74 -32.16
CA ARG A 235 1.09 -19.06 -32.82
C ARG A 235 0.20 -19.00 -34.06
N LYS A 236 -0.90 -18.24 -34.03
CA LYS A 236 -1.83 -18.11 -35.17
C LYS A 236 -1.22 -17.30 -36.32
N ARG A 237 -0.43 -16.25 -36.02
CA ARG A 237 0.33 -15.49 -37.03
C ARG A 237 1.41 -16.36 -37.70
N GLU A 238 2.13 -17.16 -36.92
CA GLU A 238 3.17 -18.05 -37.44
C GLU A 238 2.60 -19.12 -38.38
N ARG A 239 1.45 -19.74 -38.02
CA ARG A 239 0.77 -20.73 -38.89
C ARG A 239 0.31 -20.13 -40.22
N ARG A 240 -0.21 -18.89 -40.22
CA ARG A 240 -0.62 -18.20 -41.46
C ARG A 240 0.58 -17.91 -42.37
N ARG A 241 1.70 -17.46 -41.80
CA ARG A 241 2.94 -17.23 -42.55
C ARG A 241 3.47 -18.51 -43.20
N LYS A 242 3.43 -19.65 -42.47
CA LYS A 242 3.84 -20.95 -43.04
C LYS A 242 2.95 -21.38 -44.21
N ARG A 243 1.62 -21.27 -44.07
CA ARG A 243 0.69 -21.60 -45.18
C ARG A 243 0.87 -20.70 -46.39
N MET A 244 1.07 -19.40 -46.20
CA MET A 244 1.33 -18.48 -47.31
C MET A 244 2.61 -18.84 -48.05
N ARG A 245 3.69 -19.16 -47.32
CA ARG A 245 4.95 -19.61 -47.95
C ARG A 245 4.78 -20.90 -48.73
N GLN A 246 4.09 -21.88 -48.16
CA GLN A 246 3.79 -23.15 -48.85
C GLN A 246 2.93 -22.94 -50.10
N TRP A 247 1.92 -22.07 -50.01
CA TRP A 247 1.06 -21.74 -51.14
C TRP A 247 1.83 -21.02 -52.26
N GLU A 248 2.64 -20.02 -51.91
CA GLU A 248 3.53 -19.35 -52.87
C GLU A 248 4.53 -20.32 -53.52
N GLU A 249 5.04 -21.30 -52.78
CA GLU A 249 5.95 -22.31 -53.31
C GLU A 249 5.24 -23.25 -54.29
N SER A 250 4.03 -23.73 -53.94
CA SER A 250 3.20 -24.54 -54.84
C SER A 250 2.77 -23.81 -56.12
N LEU A 251 2.45 -22.51 -56.03
CA LEU A 251 2.14 -21.72 -57.22
C LEU A 251 3.32 -21.63 -58.17
N ARG A 252 4.52 -21.40 -57.64
CA ARG A 252 5.73 -21.35 -58.47
C ARG A 252 6.02 -22.69 -59.14
N GLU A 253 5.85 -23.81 -58.43
CA GLU A 253 6.02 -25.14 -59.02
C GLU A 253 5.06 -25.35 -60.21
N HIS A 254 3.81 -24.92 -60.07
CA HIS A 254 2.84 -24.94 -61.16
C HIS A 254 3.25 -24.04 -62.34
N GLU A 255 3.69 -22.80 -62.09
CA GLU A 255 4.16 -21.89 -63.13
C GLU A 255 5.40 -22.43 -63.87
N GLU A 256 6.35 -23.02 -63.14
CA GLU A 256 7.54 -23.64 -63.72
C GLU A 256 7.17 -24.84 -64.61
N GLU A 257 6.22 -25.67 -64.18
CA GLU A 257 5.77 -26.84 -64.94
C GLU A 257 5.00 -26.43 -66.22
N GLU A 258 4.17 -25.39 -66.13
CA GLU A 258 3.50 -24.81 -67.31
C GLU A 258 4.50 -24.19 -68.30
N ALA A 259 5.50 -23.46 -67.80
CA ALA A 259 6.55 -22.88 -68.64
C ALA A 259 7.34 -23.96 -69.39
N ARG A 260 7.68 -25.08 -68.72
CA ARG A 260 8.31 -26.24 -69.36
C ARG A 260 7.43 -26.86 -70.44
N ARG A 261 6.13 -27.02 -70.18
CA ARG A 261 5.17 -27.55 -71.17
C ARG A 261 5.03 -26.67 -72.40
N ARG A 262 5.09 -25.34 -72.23
CA ARG A 262 4.93 -24.36 -73.32
C ARG A 262 6.24 -23.95 -74.00
N GLY A 263 7.40 -24.45 -73.54
CA GLY A 263 8.71 -24.08 -74.07
C GLY A 263 9.12 -22.62 -73.80
N LEU A 264 8.54 -22.01 -72.75
CA LEU A 264 8.83 -20.62 -72.33
C LEU A 264 10.04 -20.58 -71.37
N PRO A 265 10.74 -19.44 -71.28
CA PRO A 265 11.80 -19.27 -70.28
C PRO A 265 11.25 -19.40 -68.86
N LEU A 266 11.99 -20.08 -67.98
CA LEU A 266 11.60 -20.29 -66.59
C LEU A 266 11.54 -18.98 -65.80
N PRO A 267 10.57 -18.83 -64.87
CA PRO A 267 10.50 -17.66 -64.01
C PRO A 267 11.77 -17.55 -63.14
N PRO A 268 12.28 -16.32 -62.88
CA PRO A 268 13.48 -16.14 -62.09
C PRO A 268 13.26 -16.57 -60.64
N LYS A 269 14.25 -17.26 -60.05
CA LYS A 269 14.20 -17.72 -58.65
C LYS A 269 14.05 -16.51 -57.72
N LYS A 270 13.11 -16.55 -56.77
CA LYS A 270 12.97 -15.48 -55.76
C LYS A 270 14.30 -15.29 -55.04
N VAL A 271 14.93 -14.12 -55.23
CA VAL A 271 16.12 -13.72 -54.48
C VAL A 271 15.68 -13.52 -53.04
N THR A 272 16.09 -14.43 -52.16
CA THR A 272 15.86 -14.25 -50.73
C THR A 272 16.89 -13.23 -50.27
N ILE A 273 16.49 -11.97 -50.17
CA ILE A 273 17.35 -10.93 -49.60
C ILE A 273 17.56 -11.29 -48.13
N LEU A 274 18.71 -11.89 -47.82
CA LEU A 274 19.17 -12.11 -46.45
C LEU A 274 19.60 -10.75 -45.92
N ILE A 275 18.66 -10.05 -45.29
CA ILE A 275 18.98 -8.88 -44.49
C ILE A 275 19.80 -9.41 -43.30
N LYS A 276 21.12 -9.24 -43.37
CA LYS A 276 22.07 -9.49 -42.29
C LYS A 276 21.92 -8.43 -41.21
#